data_AF-A0A4D6LBM8-F1
#
_entry.id   AF-A0A4D6LBM8-F1
#
_cell.length_a   1.000
_cell.length_b   1.000
_cell.length_c   1.000
_cell.angle_alpha   90.00
_cell.angle_beta   90.00
_cell.angle_gamma   90.00
#
_symmetry.space_group_name_H-M   'P 1'
#
loop_
_entity.id
_entity.type
_entity.pdbx_description
1 polymer ?
#
loop_
_entity_poly.entity_id
_entity_poly.type
_entity_poly.pdbx_seq_one_letter_code
_entity_poly.pdbx_strand_id
1 'polypeptide(L)'
;MLILVLGLVSATLLVIVAGYVLYCKKRVSRYESKDIESSEHKEEEEVAQKEDLMIFQGGEDLTICDILDAPGEVIGKSNYGTLYKALLQRSNKVRLLRFLRPVCTARGEELDEMIQFLGRIRHPNLVPLLGFYTGPRGEKLLVHPFYRHGNLTQFIRGK
;
A
#
# COMPACT_ATOMS: atom_id res chain seq x y z
N MET A 1 46.75 -5.91 33.58
CA MET A 1 45.49 -5.35 34.10
C MET A 1 44.76 -4.50 33.05
N LEU A 2 45.37 -3.44 32.51
CA LEU A 2 44.72 -2.59 31.48
C LEU A 2 44.22 -3.33 30.22
N ILE A 3 45.01 -4.25 29.68
CA ILE A 3 44.65 -5.02 28.47
C ILE A 3 43.40 -5.89 28.70
N LEU A 4 43.25 -6.45 29.91
CA LEU A 4 42.08 -7.25 30.29
C LEU A 4 40.82 -6.39 30.42
N VAL A 5 40.95 -5.18 30.97
CA VAL A 5 39.83 -4.23 31.10
C VAL A 5 39.37 -3.74 29.72
N LEU A 6 40.29 -3.43 28.80
CA LEU A 6 39.96 -3.00 27.45
C LEU A 6 39.22 -4.08 26.65
N GLY A 7 39.61 -5.35 26.82
CA GLY A 7 38.93 -6.50 26.21
C GLY A 7 37.49 -6.66 26.68
N LEU A 8 37.22 -6.48 27.97
CA LEU A 8 35.87 -6.59 28.54
C LEU A 8 34.94 -5.47 28.03
N VAL A 9 35.44 -4.23 27.95
CA VAL A 9 34.66 -3.10 27.42
C VAL A 9 34.35 -3.26 25.93
N SER A 10 35.32 -3.74 25.15
CA SER A 10 35.10 -4.03 23.72
C SER A 10 34.07 -5.14 23.53
N ALA A 11 34.12 -6.18 24.36
CA ALA A 11 33.18 -7.31 24.28
C ALA A 11 31.75 -6.87 24.60
N THR A 12 31.53 -6.05 25.64
CA THR A 12 30.19 -5.56 25.99
C THR A 12 29.62 -4.62 24.92
N LEU A 13 30.45 -3.74 24.33
CA LEU A 13 30.02 -2.87 23.25
C LEU A 13 29.56 -3.66 22.02
N LEU A 14 30.31 -4.71 21.64
CA LEU A 14 29.94 -5.57 20.52
C LEU A 14 28.63 -6.31 20.77
N VAL A 15 28.38 -6.78 21.98
CA VAL A 15 27.11 -7.44 22.36
C VAL A 15 25.94 -6.44 22.28
N ILE A 16 26.13 -5.20 22.74
CA ILE A 16 25.10 -4.16 22.66
C ILE A 16 24.80 -3.80 21.20
N VAL A 17 25.82 -3.61 20.36
CA VAL A 17 25.66 -3.31 18.94
C VAL A 17 25.01 -4.48 18.20
N ALA A 18 25.44 -5.71 18.46
CA ALA A 18 24.82 -6.90 17.89
C ALA A 18 23.36 -7.04 18.34
N GLY A 19 23.09 -6.82 19.63
CA GLY A 19 21.74 -6.79 20.18
C GLY A 19 20.87 -5.69 19.56
N TYR A 20 21.41 -4.50 19.32
CA TYR A 20 20.72 -3.40 18.66
C TYR A 20 20.46 -3.71 17.18
N VAL A 21 21.44 -4.25 16.46
CA VAL A 21 21.28 -4.66 15.05
C VAL A 21 20.27 -5.80 14.93
N LEU A 22 20.30 -6.79 15.84
CA LEU A 22 19.31 -7.86 15.89
C LEU A 22 17.94 -7.33 16.29
N TYR A 23 17.86 -6.36 17.19
CA TYR A 23 16.61 -5.69 17.54
C TYR A 23 16.05 -4.91 16.35
N CYS A 24 16.89 -4.14 15.63
CA CYS A 24 16.51 -3.43 14.41
C CYS A 24 16.09 -4.40 13.30
N LYS A 25 16.85 -5.47 13.05
CA LYS A 25 16.48 -6.54 12.11
C LYS A 25 15.19 -7.24 12.51
N LYS A 26 15.00 -7.52 13.81
CA LYS A 26 13.76 -8.12 14.35
C LYS A 26 12.59 -7.15 14.29
N ARG A 27 12.80 -5.83 14.38
CA ARG A 27 11.75 -4.81 14.21
C ARG A 27 11.35 -4.66 12.73
N VAL A 28 12.30 -4.73 11.81
CA VAL A 28 12.06 -4.70 10.36
C VAL A 28 11.42 -6.01 9.88
N SER A 29 11.89 -7.17 10.36
CA SER A 29 11.32 -8.48 10.03
C SER A 29 9.96 -8.71 10.69
N ARG A 30 9.74 -8.21 11.92
CA ARG A 30 8.41 -8.21 12.55
C ARG A 30 7.47 -7.18 11.93
N TYR A 31 7.97 -6.13 11.27
CA TYR A 31 7.17 -5.26 10.42
C TYR A 31 6.73 -6.00 9.14
N GLU A 32 7.57 -6.87 8.58
CA GLU A 32 7.24 -7.68 7.40
C GLU A 32 6.34 -8.89 7.73
N SER A 33 6.47 -9.50 8.90
CA SER A 33 5.72 -10.70 9.30
C SER A 33 4.41 -10.40 10.05
N LYS A 34 4.25 -9.21 10.62
CA LYS A 34 3.00 -8.81 11.31
C LYS A 34 1.89 -8.37 10.33
N ASP A 35 2.22 -8.23 9.04
CA ASP A 35 1.25 -8.04 7.97
C ASP A 35 0.59 -9.36 7.51
N ILE A 36 0.96 -10.52 8.11
CA ILE A 36 0.40 -11.84 7.79
C ILE A 36 -0.35 -12.49 8.98
N GLU A 37 -0.15 -12.03 10.22
CA GLU A 37 -0.85 -12.64 11.36
C GLU A 37 -1.07 -11.63 12.51
N SER A 38 -2.20 -10.93 12.45
CA SER A 38 -2.91 -10.48 13.64
C SER A 38 -4.41 -10.40 13.36
N SER A 39 -5.07 -11.55 13.40
CA SER A 39 -6.33 -11.68 14.14
C SER A 39 -5.96 -11.44 15.63
N GLU A 40 -6.68 -10.68 16.44
CA GLU A 40 -8.11 -10.65 16.65
C GLU A 40 -8.56 -9.39 17.42
N HIS A 41 -9.84 -9.07 17.21
CA HIS A 41 -10.83 -8.50 18.14
C HIS A 41 -10.64 -7.09 18.71
N LYS A 42 -11.31 -6.14 18.04
CA LYS A 42 -12.31 -5.31 18.71
C LYS A 42 -13.63 -5.45 17.96
N GLU A 43 -14.64 -5.94 18.65
CA GLU A 43 -16.05 -5.93 18.22
C GLU A 43 -16.46 -4.50 17.88
N GLU A 44 -16.93 -4.28 16.66
CA GLU A 44 -17.66 -3.09 16.22
C GLU A 44 -18.44 -3.49 14.96
N GLU A 45 -19.71 -3.83 15.17
CA GLU A 45 -20.81 -4.04 14.20
C GLU A 45 -20.47 -4.73 12.86
N GLU A 46 -20.77 -6.04 12.76
CA GLU A 46 -21.03 -6.69 11.47
C GLU A 46 -22.31 -6.10 10.83
N VAL A 47 -22.20 -4.90 10.29
CA VAL A 47 -22.94 -4.58 9.07
C VAL A 47 -22.08 -5.16 7.97
N ALA A 48 -22.49 -6.28 7.38
CA ALA A 48 -21.85 -6.83 6.19
C ALA A 48 -21.85 -5.73 5.12
N GLN A 49 -20.76 -4.96 5.03
CA GLN A 49 -20.61 -3.93 4.03
C GLN A 49 -20.57 -4.64 2.69
N LYS A 50 -21.58 -4.37 1.86
CA LYS A 50 -21.60 -4.82 0.48
C LYS A 50 -20.36 -4.25 -0.21
N GLU A 51 -19.65 -5.09 -0.96
CA GLU A 51 -18.56 -4.60 -1.79
C GLU A 51 -19.08 -3.60 -2.83
N ASP A 52 -18.32 -2.53 -3.05
CA ASP A 52 -18.69 -1.47 -3.98
C ASP A 52 -17.50 -1.02 -4.81
N LEU A 53 -17.80 -0.58 -6.03
CA LEU A 53 -16.82 -0.03 -6.97
C LEU A 53 -17.38 1.24 -7.60
N MET A 54 -16.86 2.38 -7.16
CA MET A 54 -17.12 3.65 -7.79
C MET A 54 -16.27 3.78 -9.05
N ILE A 55 -16.91 4.00 -10.20
CA ILE A 55 -16.23 4.14 -11.50
C ILE A 55 -16.24 5.61 -11.92
N PHE A 56 -15.08 6.11 -12.33
CA PHE A 56 -14.88 7.46 -12.85
C PHE A 56 -14.49 7.44 -14.33
N GLN A 57 -14.44 8.61 -14.96
CA GLN A 57 -14.14 8.75 -16.38
C GLN A 57 -12.82 8.06 -16.78
N GLY A 58 -12.87 7.16 -17.77
CA GLY A 58 -11.73 6.35 -18.23
C GLY A 58 -11.53 5.03 -17.48
N GLY A 59 -12.41 4.73 -16.50
CA GLY A 59 -12.49 3.48 -15.75
C GLY A 59 -13.68 2.59 -16.15
N GLU A 60 -14.33 2.84 -17.29
CA GLU A 60 -15.53 2.10 -17.73
C GLU A 60 -15.24 0.61 -17.99
N ASP A 61 -13.97 0.23 -18.14
CA ASP A 61 -13.51 -1.15 -18.24
C ASP A 61 -13.20 -1.82 -16.89
N LEU A 62 -13.49 -1.17 -15.76
CA LEU A 62 -13.24 -1.73 -14.44
C LEU A 62 -14.40 -2.61 -13.98
N THR A 63 -14.09 -3.77 -13.44
CA THR A 63 -15.01 -4.58 -12.64
C THR A 63 -14.29 -5.04 -11.37
N ILE A 64 -15.03 -5.42 -10.34
CA ILE A 64 -14.45 -5.90 -9.08
C ILE A 64 -13.56 -7.13 -9.35
N CYS A 65 -14.07 -8.13 -10.08
CA CYS A 65 -13.31 -9.32 -10.44
C CYS A 65 -12.03 -8.96 -11.21
N ASP A 66 -12.13 -8.07 -12.22
CA ASP A 66 -10.97 -7.66 -13.01
C ASP A 66 -9.88 -6.99 -12.15
N ILE A 67 -10.25 -6.28 -11.08
CA ILE A 67 -9.29 -5.58 -10.22
C ILE A 67 -8.68 -6.53 -9.19
N LEU A 68 -9.48 -7.39 -8.57
CA LEU A 68 -9.03 -8.27 -7.48
C LEU A 68 -8.27 -9.50 -7.99
N ASP A 69 -8.63 -10.02 -9.17
CA ASP A 69 -7.98 -11.20 -9.78
C ASP A 69 -6.83 -10.83 -10.72
N ALA A 70 -6.59 -9.53 -10.97
CA ALA A 70 -5.56 -9.11 -11.91
C ALA A 70 -4.17 -9.53 -11.43
N PRO A 71 -3.38 -10.25 -12.26
CA PRO A 71 -1.99 -10.50 -11.96
C PRO A 71 -1.25 -9.16 -11.90
N GLY A 72 -0.52 -8.94 -10.80
CA GLY A 72 0.19 -7.70 -10.58
C GLY A 72 1.48 -7.86 -9.79
N GLU A 73 2.39 -6.93 -10.02
CA GLU A 73 3.67 -6.83 -9.33
C GLU A 73 3.66 -5.60 -8.40
N VAL A 74 4.29 -5.73 -7.22
CA VAL A 74 4.49 -4.59 -6.32
C VAL A 74 5.54 -3.67 -6.93
N ILE A 75 5.17 -2.42 -7.22
CA ILE A 75 6.09 -1.41 -7.75
C ILE A 75 6.45 -0.32 -6.75
N GLY A 76 5.76 -0.27 -5.60
CA GLY A 76 6.11 0.67 -4.55
C GLY A 76 5.33 0.46 -3.26
N LYS A 77 6.00 0.66 -2.12
CA LYS A 77 5.39 0.65 -0.79
C LYS A 77 5.49 2.05 -0.20
N SER A 78 4.42 2.52 0.44
CA SER A 78 4.43 3.74 1.23
C SER A 78 3.79 3.46 2.59
N ASN A 79 4.20 4.20 3.61
CA ASN A 79 3.29 5.22 4.11
C ASN A 79 1.81 4.88 4.38
N TYR A 80 1.07 4.90 3.29
CA TYR A 80 -0.39 4.87 3.27
C TYR A 80 -0.92 3.72 2.43
N GLY A 81 -0.04 2.90 1.84
CA GLY A 81 -0.47 1.78 1.03
C GLY A 81 0.60 1.15 0.14
N THR A 82 0.21 0.10 -0.55
CA THR A 82 1.05 -0.63 -1.50
C THR A 82 0.55 -0.40 -2.92
N LEU A 83 1.46 -0.12 -3.85
CA LEU A 83 1.18 0.10 -5.26
C LEU A 83 1.50 -1.19 -6.02
N TYR A 84 0.51 -1.66 -6.76
CA TYR A 84 0.65 -2.75 -7.70
C TYR A 84 0.49 -2.23 -9.12
N LYS A 85 1.30 -2.76 -10.03
CA LYS A 85 1.09 -2.64 -11.47
C LYS A 85 0.46 -3.95 -11.94
N ALA A 86 -0.79 -3.88 -12.39
CA ALA A 86 -1.61 -5.05 -12.66
C ALA A 86 -2.15 -5.04 -14.10
N LEU A 87 -2.24 -6.21 -14.72
CA LEU A 87 -2.83 -6.39 -16.05
C LEU A 87 -4.28 -6.85 -15.93
N LEU A 88 -5.23 -5.98 -16.30
CA LEU A 88 -6.64 -6.35 -16.38
C LEU A 88 -6.84 -7.23 -17.61
N GLN A 89 -7.12 -8.51 -17.39
CA GLN A 89 -7.18 -9.51 -18.46
C GLN A 89 -8.24 -9.18 -19.50
N ARG A 90 -9.45 -8.78 -19.06
CA ARG A 90 -10.58 -8.51 -19.95
C ARG A 90 -10.36 -7.32 -20.89
N SER A 91 -9.76 -6.24 -20.39
CA SER A 91 -9.52 -5.02 -21.17
C SER A 91 -8.12 -4.95 -21.80
N ASN A 92 -7.23 -5.88 -21.45
CA ASN A 92 -5.81 -5.90 -21.80
C ASN A 92 -5.10 -4.57 -21.49
N LYS A 93 -5.53 -3.89 -20.41
CA LYS A 93 -4.93 -2.63 -19.95
C LYS A 93 -4.14 -2.86 -18.68
N VAL A 94 -2.98 -2.21 -18.61
CA VAL A 94 -2.22 -2.13 -17.35
C VAL A 94 -2.79 -0.99 -16.51
N ARG A 95 -3.10 -1.28 -15.24
CA ARG A 95 -3.59 -0.32 -14.25
C ARG A 95 -2.67 -0.29 -13.04
N LEU A 96 -2.74 0.82 -12.32
CA LEU A 96 -2.07 1.02 -11.05
C LEU A 96 -3.08 0.86 -9.93
N LEU A 97 -2.87 -0.12 -9.06
CA LEU A 97 -3.76 -0.48 -7.96
C LEU A 97 -3.10 -0.11 -6.63
N ARG A 98 -3.70 0.82 -5.89
CA ARG A 98 -3.20 1.29 -4.59
C ARG A 98 -4.07 0.75 -3.46
N PHE A 99 -3.62 -0.30 -2.79
CA PHE A 99 -4.25 -0.80 -1.57
C PHE A 99 -3.88 0.12 -0.41
N LEU A 100 -4.88 0.76 0.19
CA LEU A 100 -4.68 1.68 1.30
C LEU A 100 -4.56 0.90 2.62
N ARG A 101 -3.73 1.42 3.52
CA ARG A 101 -3.65 0.87 4.88
C ARG A 101 -4.90 1.29 5.68
N PRO A 102 -5.51 0.39 6.48
CA PRO A 102 -6.69 0.72 7.27
C PRO A 102 -6.52 1.95 8.18
N VAL A 103 -5.32 2.16 8.73
CA VAL A 103 -5.01 3.32 9.58
C VAL A 103 -5.04 4.66 8.82
N CYS A 104 -5.00 4.63 7.50
CA CYS A 104 -4.99 5.81 6.63
C CYS A 104 -6.35 6.10 6.00
N THR A 105 -7.36 5.28 6.31
CA THR A 105 -8.70 5.42 5.75
C THR A 105 -9.67 5.72 6.88
N ALA A 106 -10.35 6.86 6.78
CA ALA A 106 -11.52 7.13 7.62
C ALA A 106 -12.58 6.05 7.35
N ARG A 107 -13.27 5.62 8.41
CA ARG A 107 -14.45 4.76 8.27
C ARG A 107 -15.64 5.63 7.91
N GLY A 108 -16.56 5.09 7.12
CA GLY A 108 -17.85 5.72 6.81
C GLY A 108 -17.85 6.66 5.60
N GLU A 109 -18.94 7.40 5.49
CA GLU A 109 -19.38 8.13 4.29
C GLU A 109 -18.47 9.30 3.93
N GLU A 110 -17.76 9.91 4.90
CA GLU A 110 -16.89 11.07 4.65
C GLU A 110 -15.78 10.76 3.64
N LEU A 111 -15.16 9.56 3.75
CA LEU A 111 -14.13 9.14 2.80
C LEU A 111 -14.73 8.98 1.40
N ASP A 112 -15.91 8.38 1.32
CA ASP A 112 -16.57 8.07 0.06
C ASP A 112 -17.01 9.37 -0.66
N GLU A 113 -17.49 10.38 0.08
CA GLU A 113 -17.77 11.73 -0.46
C GLU A 113 -16.50 12.43 -0.97
N MET A 114 -15.40 12.37 -0.20
CA MET A 114 -14.12 12.93 -0.62
C MET A 114 -13.60 12.25 -1.88
N ILE A 115 -13.70 10.92 -1.97
CA ILE A 115 -13.31 10.15 -3.14
C ILE A 115 -14.19 10.51 -4.34
N GLN A 116 -15.49 10.66 -4.14
CA GLN A 116 -16.42 11.07 -5.19
C GLN A 116 -16.06 12.46 -5.74
N PHE A 117 -15.66 13.39 -4.88
CA PHE A 117 -15.14 14.69 -5.29
C PHE A 117 -13.82 14.55 -6.07
N LEU A 118 -12.84 13.82 -5.52
CA LEU A 118 -11.53 13.62 -6.15
C LEU A 118 -11.63 12.95 -7.53
N GLY A 119 -12.54 11.99 -7.68
CA GLY A 119 -12.77 11.28 -8.94
C GLY A 119 -13.35 12.16 -10.05
N ARG A 120 -13.96 13.30 -9.71
CA ARG A 120 -14.46 14.28 -10.68
C ARG A 120 -13.39 15.27 -11.16
N ILE A 121 -12.25 15.37 -10.47
CA ILE A 121 -11.17 16.32 -10.84
C ILE A 121 -10.46 15.82 -12.10
N ARG A 122 -10.42 16.67 -13.14
CA ARG A 122 -9.75 16.38 -14.42
C ARG A 122 -8.87 17.52 -14.84
N HIS A 123 -7.59 17.23 -15.04
CA HIS A 123 -6.61 18.18 -15.54
C HIS A 123 -5.48 17.43 -16.29
N PRO A 124 -4.95 17.95 -17.40
CA PRO A 124 -3.91 17.28 -18.20
C PRO A 124 -2.63 16.94 -17.42
N ASN A 125 -2.32 17.69 -16.37
CA ASN A 125 -1.13 17.48 -15.52
C ASN A 125 -1.43 16.73 -14.21
N LEU A 126 -2.63 16.18 -14.03
CA LEU A 126 -2.99 15.37 -12.87
C LEU A 126 -3.28 13.93 -13.30
N VAL A 127 -2.81 12.97 -12.50
CA VAL A 127 -3.16 11.56 -12.71
C VAL A 127 -4.61 11.37 -12.28
N PRO A 128 -5.52 10.97 -13.18
CA PRO A 128 -6.93 10.80 -12.82
C PRO A 128 -7.13 9.57 -11.93
N LEU A 129 -8.11 9.65 -11.05
CA LEU A 129 -8.69 8.48 -10.40
C LEU A 129 -9.67 7.83 -11.39
N LEU A 130 -9.54 6.52 -11.60
CA LEU A 130 -10.40 5.75 -12.52
C LEU A 130 -11.46 4.95 -11.79
N GLY A 131 -11.15 4.54 -10.56
CA GLY A 131 -12.12 3.89 -9.71
C GLY A 131 -11.65 3.78 -8.27
N PHE A 132 -12.60 3.49 -7.39
CA PHE A 132 -12.38 3.26 -5.97
C PHE A 132 -13.20 2.06 -5.53
N TYR A 133 -12.51 1.05 -5.01
CA TYR A 133 -13.13 -0.15 -4.47
C TYR A 133 -13.16 -0.12 -2.95
N THR A 134 -14.31 -0.50 -2.40
CA THR A 134 -14.52 -0.77 -0.98
C THR A 134 -14.87 -2.24 -0.80
N GLY A 135 -14.04 -2.95 -0.05
CA GLY A 135 -14.23 -4.35 0.28
C GLY A 135 -15.06 -4.59 1.53
N PRO A 136 -15.58 -5.81 1.70
CA PRO A 136 -16.52 -6.15 2.76
C PRO A 136 -15.90 -6.11 4.16
N ARG A 137 -14.56 -6.11 4.27
CA ARG A 137 -13.83 -6.00 5.54
C ARG A 137 -13.19 -4.63 5.71
N GLY A 138 -13.66 -3.64 4.95
CA GLY A 138 -13.13 -2.28 4.97
C GLY A 138 -11.85 -2.11 4.14
N GLU A 139 -11.52 -3.03 3.24
CA GLU A 139 -10.42 -2.83 2.30
C GLU A 139 -10.73 -1.63 1.39
N LYS A 140 -9.76 -0.74 1.18
CA LYS A 140 -9.93 0.41 0.29
C LYS A 140 -8.84 0.42 -0.78
N LEU A 141 -9.24 0.61 -2.03
CA LEU A 141 -8.37 0.46 -3.19
C LEU A 141 -8.61 1.55 -4.22
N LEU A 142 -7.57 2.29 -4.60
CA LEU A 142 -7.63 3.30 -5.67
C LEU A 142 -7.08 2.71 -6.98
N VAL A 143 -7.74 3.03 -8.09
CA VAL A 143 -7.33 2.60 -9.43
C VAL A 143 -6.92 3.80 -10.27
N HIS A 144 -5.71 3.75 -10.84
CA HIS A 144 -5.14 4.81 -11.68
C HIS A 144 -4.64 4.25 -13.03
N PRO A 145 -4.50 5.11 -14.07
CA PRO A 145 -3.85 4.69 -15.30
C PRO A 145 -2.37 4.42 -15.08
N PHE A 146 -1.81 3.51 -15.89
CA PHE A 146 -0.38 3.27 -15.94
C PHE A 146 0.29 4.15 -17.01
N TYR A 147 1.37 4.82 -16.63
CA TYR A 147 2.21 5.59 -17.56
C TYR A 147 3.57 4.91 -17.71
N ARG A 148 3.93 4.56 -18.94
CA ARG A 148 5.14 3.77 -19.26
C ARG A 148 6.45 4.49 -18.94
N HIS A 149 6.46 5.82 -18.97
CA HIS A 149 7.66 6.63 -18.72
C HIS A 149 8.07 6.71 -17.24
N GLY A 150 7.35 6.02 -16.35
CA GLY A 150 7.71 5.95 -14.94
C GLY A 150 7.52 7.27 -14.21
N ASN A 151 8.26 7.45 -13.12
CA ASN A 151 8.22 8.67 -12.32
C ASN A 151 9.37 9.64 -12.66
N LEU A 152 9.19 10.91 -12.30
CA LEU A 152 10.17 11.97 -12.58
C LEU A 152 11.57 11.68 -11.99
N THR A 153 11.64 10.98 -10.86
CA THR A 153 12.93 10.63 -10.23
C THR A 153 13.72 9.65 -11.10
N GLN A 154 13.05 8.68 -11.72
CA GLN A 154 13.68 7.75 -12.67
C GLN A 154 14.16 8.49 -13.91
N PHE A 155 13.29 9.33 -14.47
CA PHE A 155 13.60 10.14 -15.64
C PHE A 155 14.85 11.02 -15.43
N ILE A 156 14.91 11.78 -14.34
CA ILE A 156 16.05 12.67 -14.03
C ILE A 156 17.34 11.88 -13.82
N ARG A 157 17.25 10.67 -13.28
CA ARG A 157 18.42 9.80 -13.02
C ARG A 157 18.89 9.02 -14.24
N GLY A 158 18.22 9.16 -15.40
CA GLY A 158 18.56 8.45 -16.63
C GLY A 158 18.40 6.92 -16.50
N LYS A 159 17.44 6.47 -15.69
CA LYS A 159 17.11 5.06 -15.50
C LYS A 159 15.77 4.71 -16.12
#